data_AF-A0A944J2C0-F1
#
_entry.id   AF-A0A944J2C0-F1
#
_cell.length_a   1.000
_cell.length_b   1.000
_cell.length_c   1.000
_cell.angle_alpha   90.00
_cell.angle_beta   90.00
_cell.angle_gamma   90.00
#
_symmetry.space_group_name_H-M   'P 1'
#
loop_
_entity.id
_entity.type
_entity.pdbx_description
1 polymer ?
#
loop_
_entity_poly.entity_id
_entity_poly.type
_entity_poly.pdbx_seq_one_letter_code
_entity_poly.pdbx_strand_id
1 'polypeptide(L)'
;MDGHTLARYGLAGIRLVNGVASLLAPQVVARRLGADPNQPAVIYVLRMFGVRTVVLGAELLLLKDAHELDRALRVGTLIHTSDALSAAWAGQEGSLPRRAAVAATAISTVNVALAFLAQRRNCCPSAAH
;
A
#
# COMPACT_ATOMS: atom_id res chain seq x y z
N MET A 1 4.66 -13.22 -20.28
CA MET A 1 4.61 -13.01 -18.81
C MET A 1 3.32 -13.60 -18.30
N ASP A 2 3.38 -14.48 -17.30
CA ASP A 2 2.18 -14.98 -16.63
C ASP A 2 1.46 -13.84 -15.87
N GLY A 3 0.16 -14.03 -15.59
CA GLY A 3 -0.66 -13.00 -14.93
C GLY A 3 -0.24 -12.68 -13.50
N HIS A 4 0.44 -13.62 -12.83
CA HIS A 4 0.94 -13.48 -11.47
C HIS A 4 2.15 -12.54 -11.40
N THR A 5 3.08 -12.71 -12.34
CA THR A 5 4.28 -11.88 -12.51
C THR A 5 3.90 -10.44 -12.85
N LEU A 6 2.90 -10.24 -13.71
CA LEU A 6 2.39 -8.89 -14.00
C LEU A 6 1.78 -8.23 -12.75
N ALA A 7 0.99 -8.97 -11.97
CA ALA A 7 0.36 -8.45 -10.75
C ALA A 7 1.42 -8.12 -9.68
N ARG A 8 2.42 -8.99 -9.52
CA ARG A 8 3.57 -8.79 -8.62
C ARG A 8 4.33 -7.51 -8.97
N TYR A 9 4.74 -7.34 -10.24
CA TYR A 9 5.50 -6.16 -10.65
C TYR A 9 4.66 -4.88 -10.61
N GLY A 10 3.37 -4.95 -10.97
CA GLY A 10 2.45 -3.82 -10.83
C GLY A 10 2.30 -3.36 -9.37
N LEU A 11 2.08 -4.31 -8.46
CA LEU A 11 1.99 -4.04 -7.03
C LEU A 11 3.30 -3.46 -6.48
N ALA A 12 4.44 -4.03 -6.88
CA ALA A 12 5.75 -3.52 -6.51
C ALA A 12 5.96 -2.07 -6.97
N GLY A 13 5.65 -1.78 -8.25
CA GLY A 13 5.78 -0.43 -8.81
C GLY A 13 4.94 0.59 -8.07
N ILE A 14 3.67 0.27 -7.79
CA ILE A 14 2.76 1.17 -7.06
C ILE A 14 3.25 1.43 -5.64
N ARG A 15 3.69 0.38 -4.92
CA ARG A 15 4.27 0.52 -3.58
C ARG A 15 5.50 1.40 -3.59
N LEU A 16 6.41 1.20 -4.55
CA LEU A 16 7.62 2.00 -4.65
C LEU A 16 7.31 3.46 -4.98
N VAL A 17 6.45 3.74 -5.95
CA VAL A 17 6.09 5.12 -6.31
C VAL A 17 5.43 5.85 -5.14
N ASN A 18 4.40 5.24 -4.52
CA ASN A 18 3.69 5.86 -3.39
C ASN A 18 4.58 5.98 -2.15
N GLY A 19 5.40 4.95 -1.89
CA GLY A 19 6.31 4.90 -0.76
C GLY A 19 7.42 5.95 -0.88
N VAL A 20 8.10 6.02 -2.02
CA VAL A 20 9.13 7.02 -2.29
C VAL A 20 8.55 8.43 -2.26
N ALA A 21 7.38 8.66 -2.86
CA ALA A 21 6.72 9.97 -2.80
C ALA A 21 6.41 10.38 -1.35
N SER A 22 5.90 9.46 -0.53
CA SER A 22 5.58 9.73 0.88
C SER A 22 6.84 9.92 1.74
N LEU A 23 7.94 9.24 1.40
CA LEU A 23 9.20 9.34 2.12
C LEU A 23 9.96 10.63 1.81
N LEU A 24 10.10 10.96 0.52
CA LEU A 24 10.95 12.05 0.05
C LEU A 24 10.19 13.36 -0.18
N ALA A 25 8.91 13.30 -0.52
CA ALA A 25 8.05 14.46 -0.76
C ALA A 25 6.76 14.44 0.08
N PRO A 26 6.83 14.22 1.41
CA PRO A 26 5.65 14.07 2.26
C PRO A 26 4.72 15.30 2.24
N GLN A 27 5.26 16.52 2.06
CA GLN A 27 4.43 17.74 1.97
C GLN A 27 3.58 17.74 0.70
N VAL A 28 4.09 17.22 -0.41
CA VAL A 28 3.34 17.11 -1.67
C VAL A 28 2.22 16.09 -1.52
N VAL A 29 2.54 14.94 -0.91
CA VAL A 29 1.56 13.90 -0.62
C VAL A 29 0.49 14.43 0.32
N ALA A 30 0.86 15.05 1.45
CA ALA A 30 -0.08 15.67 2.39
C ALA A 30 -1.05 16.63 1.70
N ARG A 31 -0.55 17.54 0.86
CA ARG A 31 -1.38 18.47 0.08
C ARG A 31 -2.36 17.76 -0.85
N ARG A 32 -1.89 16.75 -1.60
CA ARG A 32 -2.76 15.95 -2.49
C ARG A 32 -3.85 15.20 -1.73
N LEU A 33 -3.54 14.81 -0.50
CA LEU A 33 -4.44 14.12 0.41
C LEU A 33 -5.34 15.08 1.21
N GLY A 34 -5.22 16.40 1.00
CA GLY A 34 -6.00 17.41 1.70
C GLY A 34 -5.69 17.52 3.19
N ALA A 35 -4.52 17.02 3.62
CA ALA A 35 -3.97 17.21 4.95
C ALA A 35 -3.11 18.47 5.02
N ASP A 36 -2.88 19.00 6.22
CA ASP A 36 -1.99 20.15 6.42
C ASP A 36 -0.52 19.73 6.27
N PRO A 37 0.21 20.19 5.23
CA PRO A 37 1.61 19.86 5.02
C PRO A 37 2.55 20.50 6.05
N ASN A 38 2.08 21.45 6.86
CA ASN A 38 2.87 22.09 7.90
C ASN A 38 2.75 21.38 9.25
N GLN A 39 1.82 20.43 9.39
CA GLN A 39 1.64 19.67 10.62
C GLN A 39 2.75 18.60 10.76
N PRO A 40 3.66 18.69 11.75
CA PRO A 40 4.81 17.80 11.85
C PRO A 40 4.43 16.31 12.01
N ALA A 41 3.33 16.04 12.72
CA ALA A 41 2.82 14.69 12.90
C ALA A 41 2.41 14.03 11.57
N VAL A 42 1.78 14.77 10.66
CA VAL A 42 1.40 14.26 9.32
C VAL A 42 2.64 13.93 8.51
N ILE A 43 3.65 14.79 8.53
CA ILE A 43 4.91 14.56 7.80
C ILE A 43 5.64 13.34 8.35
N TYR A 44 5.69 13.19 9.68
CA TYR A 44 6.28 12.03 10.33
C TYR A 44 5.56 10.73 9.95
N VAL A 45 4.23 10.70 10.03
CA VAL A 45 3.42 9.52 9.68
C VAL A 45 3.58 9.17 8.20
N LEU A 46 3.60 10.14 7.30
CA LEU A 46 3.83 9.90 5.87
C LEU A 46 5.21 9.32 5.58
N ARG A 47 6.26 9.76 6.29
CA ARG A 47 7.60 9.17 6.16
C ARG A 47 7.63 7.73 6.68
N MET A 48 7.00 7.45 7.82
CA MET A 48 6.87 6.09 8.36
C MET A 48 6.12 5.16 7.41
N PHE A 49 5.00 5.63 6.85
CA PHE A 49 4.27 4.95 5.79
C PHE A 49 5.18 4.71 4.57
N GLY A 50 5.94 5.73 4.16
CA GLY A 50 6.84 5.69 3.01
C GLY A 50 7.92 4.62 3.15
N VAL A 51 8.68 4.62 4.25
CA VAL A 51 9.73 3.62 4.51
C VAL A 51 9.17 2.20 4.41
N ARG A 52 8.08 1.93 5.13
CA ARG A 52 7.45 0.61 5.18
C ARG A 52 6.97 0.16 3.79
N THR A 53 6.35 1.06 3.04
CA THR A 53 5.83 0.74 1.70
C THR A 53 6.95 0.50 0.69
N VAL A 54 8.06 1.25 0.77
CA VAL A 54 9.24 1.01 -0.07
C VAL A 54 9.84 -0.36 0.19
N VAL A 55 10.02 -0.74 1.46
CA VAL A 55 10.55 -2.07 1.84
C VAL A 55 9.65 -3.18 1.30
N LEU A 56 8.34 -3.10 1.54
CA LEU A 56 7.38 -4.08 1.04
C LEU A 56 7.26 -4.11 -0.48
N GLY A 57 7.58 -3.02 -1.18
CA GLY A 57 7.65 -2.97 -2.65
C GLY A 57 8.93 -3.60 -3.18
N ALA A 58 10.07 -3.34 -2.52
CA ALA A 58 11.37 -3.88 -2.88
C ALA A 58 11.43 -5.40 -2.68
N GLU A 59 10.85 -5.94 -1.61
CA GLU A 59 10.73 -7.39 -1.40
C GLU A 59 10.04 -8.08 -2.58
N LEU A 60 9.00 -7.45 -3.15
CA LEU A 60 8.34 -7.98 -4.35
C LEU A 60 9.22 -7.94 -5.60
N LEU A 61 10.30 -7.17 -5.66
CA LEU A 61 11.23 -7.21 -6.79
C LEU A 61 12.43 -8.13 -6.54
N LEU A 62 12.88 -8.20 -5.28
CA LEU A 62 14.16 -8.79 -4.92
C LEU A 62 14.05 -10.26 -4.49
N LEU A 63 12.94 -10.67 -3.86
CA LEU A 63 12.78 -12.04 -3.38
C LEU A 63 12.61 -13.01 -4.55
N LYS A 64 13.45 -14.04 -4.60
CA LYS A 64 13.39 -15.09 -5.64
C LYS A 64 12.76 -16.37 -5.14
N ASP A 65 12.84 -16.62 -3.84
CA ASP A 65 12.20 -17.76 -3.21
C ASP A 65 10.67 -17.56 -3.12
N ALA A 66 9.93 -18.60 -3.50
CA ALA A 66 8.47 -18.54 -3.58
C ALA A 66 7.81 -18.48 -2.19
N HIS A 67 8.38 -19.16 -1.19
CA HIS A 67 7.85 -19.18 0.16
C HIS A 67 8.10 -17.84 0.88
N GLU A 68 9.28 -17.24 0.68
CA GLU A 68 9.58 -15.90 1.19
C GLU A 68 8.69 -14.83 0.55
N LEU A 69 8.46 -14.90 -0.76
CA LEU A 69 7.57 -13.99 -1.47
C LEU A 69 6.13 -14.08 -0.96
N ASP A 70 5.62 -15.29 -0.79
CA ASP A 70 4.27 -15.54 -0.29
C ASP A 70 4.09 -15.02 1.16
N ARG A 71 5.11 -15.21 2.01
CA ARG A 71 5.17 -14.58 3.33
C ARG A 71 5.15 -13.07 3.25
N ALA A 72 5.98 -12.45 2.40
CA ALA A 72 6.04 -11.01 2.23
C ALA A 72 4.70 -10.42 1.72
N LEU A 73 4.03 -11.11 0.81
CA LEU A 73 2.69 -10.75 0.33
C LEU A 73 1.66 -10.78 1.45
N ARG A 74 1.64 -11.83 2.28
CA ARG A 74 0.72 -11.92 3.44
C ARG A 74 0.97 -10.82 4.46
N VAL A 75 2.23 -10.62 4.86
CA VAL A 75 2.61 -9.59 5.84
C VAL A 75 2.26 -8.20 5.31
N GLY A 76 2.63 -7.90 4.07
CA GLY A 76 2.30 -6.62 3.44
C GLY A 76 0.80 -6.40 3.31
N THR A 77 0.03 -7.45 3.04
CA THR A 77 -1.44 -7.37 3.04
C THR A 77 -1.94 -6.99 4.44
N LEU A 78 -1.57 -7.76 5.47
CA LEU A 78 -1.98 -7.52 6.86
C LEU A 78 -1.68 -6.09 7.33
N ILE A 79 -0.47 -5.59 7.04
CA ILE A 79 -0.05 -4.22 7.37
C ILE A 79 -1.00 -3.20 6.74
N HIS A 80 -1.24 -3.29 5.43
CA HIS A 80 -2.05 -2.28 4.73
C HIS A 80 -3.54 -2.38 5.08
N THR A 81 -4.08 -3.56 5.36
CA THR A 81 -5.45 -3.67 5.89
C THR A 81 -5.56 -3.01 7.26
N SER A 82 -4.61 -3.27 8.16
CA SER A 82 -4.59 -2.63 9.49
C SER A 82 -4.49 -1.12 9.38
N ASP A 83 -3.57 -0.60 8.56
CA ASP A 83 -3.44 0.83 8.31
C ASP A 83 -4.76 1.43 7.76
N ALA A 84 -5.45 0.72 6.85
CA ALA A 84 -6.72 1.16 6.29
C ALA A 84 -7.81 1.28 7.36
N LEU A 85 -7.91 0.28 8.23
CA LEU A 85 -8.88 0.24 9.33
C LEU A 85 -8.58 1.33 10.34
N SER A 86 -7.31 1.51 10.73
CA SER A 86 -6.89 2.58 11.63
C SER A 86 -7.21 3.97 11.06
N ALA A 87 -6.95 4.19 9.77
CA ALA A 87 -7.27 5.45 9.11
C ALA A 87 -8.79 5.71 9.04
N ALA A 88 -9.57 4.67 8.72
CA ALA A 88 -11.02 4.77 8.67
C ALA A 88 -11.61 5.07 10.05
N TRP A 89 -11.14 4.37 11.08
CA TRP A 89 -11.56 4.58 12.46
C TRP A 89 -11.23 5.99 12.96
N ALA A 90 -10.00 6.45 12.75
CA ALA A 90 -9.58 7.80 13.12
C ALA A 90 -10.37 8.89 12.36
N GLY A 91 -10.83 8.60 11.15
CA GLY A 91 -11.76 9.48 10.42
C GLY A 91 -13.17 9.50 11.00
N GLN A 92 -13.66 8.37 11.50
CA GLN A 92 -14.98 8.27 12.14
C GLN A 92 -15.02 8.98 13.50
N GLU A 93 -13.96 8.84 14.31
CA GLU A 93 -13.85 9.51 15.61
C GLU A 93 -13.60 11.03 15.51
N GLY A 94 -13.29 11.54 14.31
CA GLY A 94 -12.92 12.94 14.11
C GLY A 94 -11.48 13.28 14.54
N SER A 95 -10.73 12.27 14.99
CA SER A 95 -9.30 12.34 15.32
C SER A 95 -8.43 12.69 14.10
N LEU A 96 -8.92 12.40 12.89
CA LEU A 96 -8.36 12.88 11.63
C LEU A 96 -9.36 13.76 10.87
N PRO A 97 -8.90 14.87 10.25
CA PRO A 97 -9.71 15.60 9.29
C PRO A 97 -10.25 14.65 8.22
N ARG A 98 -11.56 14.73 7.93
CA ARG A 98 -12.28 13.81 7.04
C ARG A 98 -11.59 13.56 5.70
N ARG A 99 -10.89 14.57 5.17
CA ARG A 99 -10.11 14.48 3.93
C ARG A 99 -8.84 13.64 4.08
N ALA A 100 -8.11 13.79 5.18
CA ALA A 100 -6.92 13.00 5.48
C ALA A 100 -7.27 11.52 5.74
N ALA A 101 -8.40 11.25 6.39
CA ALA A 101 -8.90 9.90 6.58
C ALA A 101 -9.28 9.22 5.25
N VAL A 102 -10.06 9.90 4.40
CA VAL A 102 -10.42 9.41 3.06
C VAL A 102 -9.19 9.14 2.20
N ALA A 103 -8.18 10.01 2.28
CA ALA A 103 -6.92 9.86 1.56
C ALA A 103 -6.10 8.64 2.00
N ALA A 104 -5.91 8.45 3.31
CA ALA A 104 -5.21 7.31 3.87
C ALA A 104 -5.96 6.00 3.57
N THR A 105 -7.30 6.01 3.68
CA THR A 105 -8.15 4.90 3.24
C THR A 105 -7.97 4.65 1.76
N ALA A 106 -8.05 5.65 0.87
CA ALA A 106 -7.93 5.46 -0.58
C ALA A 106 -6.58 4.84 -1.00
N ILE A 107 -5.46 5.32 -0.44
CA ILE A 107 -4.13 4.75 -0.72
C ILE A 107 -4.07 3.28 -0.27
N SER A 108 -4.60 2.96 0.91
CA SER A 108 -4.58 1.60 1.43
C SER A 108 -5.58 0.69 0.70
N THR A 109 -6.76 1.19 0.31
CA THR A 109 -7.79 0.47 -0.46
C THR A 109 -7.31 0.15 -1.87
N VAL A 110 -6.56 1.04 -2.52
CA VAL A 110 -5.93 0.74 -3.82
C VAL A 110 -4.91 -0.39 -3.68
N ASN A 111 -4.08 -0.37 -2.63
CA ASN A 111 -3.14 -1.46 -2.35
C ASN A 111 -3.85 -2.80 -2.05
N VAL A 112 -4.95 -2.76 -1.30
CA VAL A 112 -5.77 -3.95 -0.97
C VAL A 112 -6.48 -4.49 -2.22
N ALA A 113 -7.11 -3.63 -3.02
CA ALA A 113 -7.78 -4.04 -4.26
C ALA A 113 -6.82 -4.71 -5.24
N LEU A 114 -5.59 -4.19 -5.35
CA LEU A 114 -4.54 -4.76 -6.18
C LEU A 114 -3.99 -6.09 -5.62
N ALA A 115 -3.86 -6.22 -4.30
CA ALA A 115 -3.50 -7.48 -3.65
C ALA A 115 -4.58 -8.56 -3.87
N PHE A 116 -5.86 -8.20 -3.77
CA PHE A 116 -6.97 -9.11 -4.08
C PHE A 116 -7.01 -9.51 -5.55
N LEU A 117 -6.70 -8.59 -6.48
CA LEU A 117 -6.58 -8.92 -7.91
C LEU A 117 -5.41 -9.86 -8.19
N ALA A 118 -4.30 -9.74 -7.45
CA ALA A 118 -3.18 -10.67 -7.52
C ALA A 118 -3.53 -12.06 -6.96
N GLN A 119 -4.39 -12.14 -5.93
CA GLN A 119 -4.84 -13.41 -5.33
C GLN A 119 -5.99 -14.10 -6.10
N ARG A 120 -6.97 -13.37 -6.63
CA ARG A 120 -8.16 -13.97 -7.27
C ARG A 120 -7.88 -14.71 -8.58
N ARG A 121 -6.75 -14.44 -9.25
CA ARG A 121 -6.34 -15.22 -10.43
C ARG A 121 -5.84 -16.63 -10.10
N ASN A 122 -5.67 -16.97 -8.82
CA ASN A 122 -5.24 -18.30 -8.37
C ASN A 122 -6.39 -19.30 -8.14
N CYS A 123 -7.67 -18.89 -8.19
CA CYS A 123 -8.81 -19.79 -7.93
C CYS A 123 -9.42 -20.47 -9.17
N CYS A 124 -9.02 -20.09 -10.38
CA CYS A 124 -9.39 -20.84 -11.58
C CYS A 124 -8.12 -21.25 -12.33
N PRO A 125 -7.63 -22.49 -12.12
CA PRO A 125 -6.84 -23.13 -13.15
C PRO A 125 -7.73 -23.21 -14.40
N SER A 126 -7.27 -22.67 -15.51
CA SER A 126 -7.89 -22.91 -16.80
C SER A 126 -7.88 -24.42 -17.06
N ALA A 127 -9.05 -25.06 -16.99
CA ALA A 127 -9.25 -26.40 -17.49
C ALA A 127 -9.23 -26.32 -19.03
N ALA A 128 -8.04 -26.44 -19.63
CA ALA A 128 -7.72 -26.67 -21.06
C ALA A 128 -6.25 -26.24 -21.26
N HIS A 129 -5.31 -27.02 -21.80
CA HIS A 129 -5.31 -28.26 -22.59
C HIS A 129 -4.08 -29.10 -22.20
#